data_AF-A0A081DFX3-F1
#
_entry.id   AF-A0A081DFX3-F1
#
_cell.length_a   1.000
_cell.length_b   1.000
_cell.length_c   1.000
_cell.angle_alpha   90.00
_cell.angle_beta   90.00
_cell.angle_gamma   90.00
#
_symmetry.space_group_name_H-M   'P 1'
#
loop_
_entity.id
_entity.type
_entity.pdbx_description
1 polymer ?
#
loop_
_entity_poly.entity_id
_entity_poly.type
_entity_poly.pdbx_seq_one_letter_code
_entity_poly.pdbx_strand_id
1 'polypeptide(L)'
;MFSVEKNIDLKELKKSYRNLVKEWHPDKFQDGDDKKEEAEVMSRQIIDGYHFLVSIAPETKEANLEAYTETITNTGIEDFDHKGQVLEVTFTDGSTYEYFGVQKPVFRKLVNADNRYRFGKRNIFSNYLYRKSKKDQDQDQA
;
A
#
# COMPACT_ATOMS: atom_id res chain seq x y z
N MET A 1 15.49 7.09 -8.37
CA MET A 1 14.15 6.44 -8.36
C MET A 1 14.39 4.94 -8.30
N PHE A 2 13.83 4.23 -7.32
CA PHE A 2 14.21 2.84 -7.02
C PHE A 2 14.08 1.92 -8.25
N SER A 3 15.18 1.28 -8.65
CA SER A 3 15.18 0.22 -9.68
C SER A 3 14.62 -1.05 -9.06
N VAL A 4 13.29 -1.23 -9.10
CA VAL A 4 12.63 -2.42 -8.58
C VAL A 4 12.54 -3.46 -9.70
N GLU A 5 13.66 -4.13 -10.00
CA GLU A 5 13.62 -5.35 -10.80
C GLU A 5 13.41 -6.56 -9.89
N LYS A 6 12.16 -7.04 -9.91
CA LYS A 6 11.69 -8.41 -9.64
C LYS A 6 11.63 -8.98 -8.23
N ASN A 7 12.26 -8.43 -7.19
CA ASN A 7 11.88 -8.76 -5.81
C ASN A 7 12.23 -7.60 -4.88
N ILE A 8 11.26 -7.13 -4.10
CA ILE A 8 11.51 -6.12 -3.06
C ILE A 8 12.17 -6.85 -1.89
N ASP A 9 13.49 -6.74 -1.76
CA ASP A 9 14.25 -7.18 -0.58
C ASP A 9 14.16 -6.10 0.51
N LEU A 10 13.62 -6.45 1.68
CA LEU A 10 13.45 -5.48 2.77
C LEU A 10 14.77 -4.96 3.33
N LYS A 11 15.84 -5.76 3.32
CA LYS A 11 17.17 -5.38 3.80
C LYS A 11 17.80 -4.34 2.88
N GLU A 12 17.72 -4.56 1.57
CA GLU A 12 18.21 -3.59 0.58
C GLU A 12 17.38 -2.31 0.59
N LEU A 13 16.06 -2.44 0.71
CA LEU A 13 15.15 -1.31 0.82
C LEU A 13 15.45 -0.45 2.06
N LYS A 14 15.65 -1.08 3.24
CA LYS A 14 16.05 -0.40 4.48
C LYS A 14 17.41 0.29 4.37
N LYS A 15 18.37 -0.32 3.66
CA LYS A 15 19.68 0.28 3.42
C LYS A 15 19.56 1.52 2.53
N SER A 16 18.86 1.41 1.41
CA SER A 16 18.63 2.51 0.47
C SER A 16 17.86 3.65 1.11
N TYR A 17 16.82 3.36 1.90
CA TYR A 17 16.07 4.35 2.67
C TYR A 17 16.96 5.16 3.61
N ARG A 18 17.78 4.50 4.45
CA ARG A 18 18.69 5.20 5.38
C ARG A 18 19.67 6.11 4.67
N ASN A 19 20.20 5.68 3.52
CA ASN A 19 21.12 6.49 2.73
C ASN A 19 20.43 7.73 2.16
N LEU A 20 19.23 7.56 1.58
CA LEU A 20 18.45 8.65 0.99
C LEU A 20 17.97 9.66 2.03
N VAL A 21 17.52 9.21 3.21
CA VAL A 21 17.15 10.12 4.31
C VAL A 21 18.36 10.93 4.78
N LYS A 22 19.53 10.32 4.90
CA LYS A 22 20.76 11.04 5.25
C LYS A 22 21.22 12.03 4.18
N GLU A 23 20.91 11.75 2.91
CA GLU A 23 21.23 12.63 1.79
C GLU A 23 20.33 13.86 1.77
N TRP A 24 19.02 13.65 1.96
CA TRP A 24 17.97 14.65 1.82
C TRP A 24 17.39 15.14 3.14
N HIS A 25 18.11 14.98 4.26
CA HIS A 25 17.64 15.48 5.56
C HIS A 25 17.61 17.02 5.55
N PRO A 26 16.50 17.67 5.93
CA PRO A 26 16.40 19.14 5.96
C PRO A 26 17.52 19.83 6.76
N ASP A 27 17.93 19.26 7.90
CA ASP A 27 19.06 19.77 8.73
C ASP A 27 20.40 19.91 8.00
N LYS A 28 20.53 19.31 6.81
CA LYS A 28 21.75 19.37 5.99
C LYS A 28 21.82 20.66 5.16
N PHE A 29 20.72 21.41 5.07
CA PHE A 29 20.58 22.63 4.27
C PHE A 29 20.28 23.81 5.19
N GLN A 30 20.90 24.96 4.94
CA GLN A 30 20.74 26.15 5.77
C GLN A 30 19.46 26.92 5.42
N ASP A 31 18.96 27.74 6.35
CA ASP A 31 17.82 28.63 6.09
C ASP A 31 18.16 29.65 4.99
N GLY A 32 17.39 29.62 3.90
CA GLY A 32 17.60 30.46 2.71
C GLY A 32 18.34 29.78 1.56
N ASP A 33 18.72 28.52 1.70
CA ASP A 33 19.27 27.71 0.59
C ASP A 33 18.11 27.20 -0.29
N ASP A 34 18.19 27.42 -1.60
CA ASP A 34 17.17 26.98 -2.59
C ASP A 34 16.89 25.47 -2.48
N LYS A 35 17.87 24.71 -1.96
CA LYS A 35 17.78 23.26 -1.78
C LYS A 35 16.99 22.81 -0.56
N LYS A 36 16.65 23.71 0.37
CA LYS A 36 15.90 23.34 1.58
C LYS A 36 14.48 22.90 1.23
N GLU A 37 13.78 23.67 0.39
CA GLU A 37 12.42 23.33 -0.07
C GLU A 37 12.43 22.03 -0.89
N GLU A 38 13.44 21.85 -1.73
CA GLU A 38 13.64 20.60 -2.49
C GLU A 38 13.88 19.40 -1.55
N ALA A 39 14.68 19.57 -0.49
CA ALA A 39 14.95 18.52 0.49
C ALA A 39 13.72 18.14 1.33
N GLU A 40 12.86 19.11 1.67
CA GLU A 40 11.59 18.83 2.34
C GLU A 40 10.65 17.99 1.45
N VAL A 41 10.53 18.34 0.17
CA VAL A 41 9.72 17.57 -0.79
C VAL A 41 10.30 16.18 -1.00
N MET A 42 11.62 16.07 -1.21
CA MET A 42 12.30 14.80 -1.45
C MET A 42 12.26 13.87 -0.24
N SER A 43 12.52 14.39 0.97
CA SER A 43 12.46 13.59 2.20
C SER A 43 11.06 13.00 2.42
N ARG A 44 10.01 13.78 2.18
CA ARG A 44 8.63 13.29 2.24
C ARG A 44 8.36 12.18 1.22
N GLN A 45 8.78 12.37 -0.03
CA GLN A 45 8.63 11.35 -1.07
C GLN A 45 9.40 10.06 -0.77
N ILE A 46 10.60 10.17 -0.19
CA ILE A 46 11.43 9.03 0.23
C ILE A 46 10.72 8.23 1.32
N ILE A 47 10.17 8.92 2.34
CA ILE A 47 9.44 8.31 3.45
C ILE A 47 8.18 7.60 2.92
N ASP A 48 7.35 8.31 2.14
CA ASP A 48 6.10 7.75 1.61
C ASP A 48 6.36 6.56 0.68
N GLY A 49 7.37 6.66 -0.19
CA GLY A 49 7.79 5.59 -1.09
C GLY A 49 8.32 4.37 -0.33
N TYR A 50 9.11 4.58 0.72
CA TYR A 50 9.60 3.50 1.57
C TYR A 50 8.45 2.74 2.24
N HIS A 51 7.53 3.45 2.90
CA HIS A 51 6.38 2.80 3.54
C HIS A 51 5.50 2.05 2.53
N PHE A 52 5.30 2.61 1.33
CA PHE A 52 4.59 1.91 0.28
C PHE A 52 5.30 0.60 -0.12
N LEU A 53 6.59 0.65 -0.42
CA LEU A 53 7.35 -0.52 -0.86
C LEU A 53 7.41 -1.61 0.22
N VAL A 54 7.58 -1.23 1.49
CA VAL A 54 7.49 -2.17 2.63
C VAL A 54 6.10 -2.82 2.65
N SER A 55 5.02 -2.03 2.55
CA SER A 55 3.65 -2.56 2.67
C SER A 55 3.26 -3.56 1.56
N ILE A 56 3.95 -3.56 0.42
CA ILE A 56 3.70 -4.49 -0.69
C ILE A 56 4.80 -5.56 -0.87
N ALA A 57 5.84 -5.53 -0.03
CA ALA A 57 6.97 -6.45 -0.13
C ALA A 57 6.52 -7.91 0.07
N PRO A 58 7.14 -8.89 -0.62
CA PRO A 58 6.82 -10.30 -0.44
C PRO A 58 6.88 -10.76 1.01
N GLU A 59 7.94 -10.36 1.74
CA GLU A 59 8.11 -10.68 3.16
C GLU A 59 6.96 -10.14 4.02
N THR A 60 6.51 -8.90 3.77
CA THR A 60 5.37 -8.31 4.49
C THR A 60 4.05 -8.98 4.12
N LYS A 61 3.88 -9.39 2.87
CA LYS A 61 2.69 -10.14 2.44
C LYS A 61 2.64 -11.52 3.07
N GLU A 62 3.76 -12.24 3.11
CA GLU A 62 3.86 -13.56 3.72
C GLU A 62 3.54 -13.50 5.22
N ALA A 63 4.09 -12.51 5.93
CA ALA A 63 3.82 -12.30 7.34
C ALA A 63 2.34 -12.01 7.65
N ASN A 64 1.58 -11.45 6.70
CA ASN A 64 0.16 -11.13 6.86
C ASN A 64 -0.76 -12.10 6.10
N LEU A 65 -0.23 -13.15 5.47
CA LEU A 65 -0.97 -13.99 4.53
C LEU A 65 -2.11 -14.75 5.22
N GLU A 66 -1.86 -15.26 6.43
CA GLU A 66 -2.86 -15.99 7.21
C GLU A 66 -4.06 -15.10 7.56
N ALA A 67 -3.80 -13.95 8.19
CA ALA A 67 -4.83 -12.97 8.52
C ALA A 67 -5.61 -12.51 7.28
N TYR A 68 -4.90 -12.23 6.18
CA TYR A 68 -5.55 -11.86 4.94
C TYR A 68 -6.44 -12.96 4.37
N THR A 69 -5.96 -14.21 4.39
CA THR A 69 -6.71 -15.38 3.91
C THR A 69 -7.98 -15.59 4.71
N GLU A 70 -7.92 -15.40 6.04
CA GLU A 70 -9.07 -15.45 6.94
C GLU A 70 -10.11 -14.40 6.54
N THR A 71 -9.70 -13.13 6.42
CA THR A 71 -10.57 -12.03 5.98
C THR A 71 -11.25 -12.36 4.65
N ILE A 72 -10.50 -12.66 3.58
CA ILE A 72 -11.09 -12.88 2.25
C ILE A 72 -11.81 -14.23 2.08
N THR A 73 -11.82 -15.06 3.13
CA THR A 73 -12.51 -16.35 3.12
C THR A 73 -13.79 -16.33 3.94
N ASN A 74 -13.73 -15.75 5.14
CA ASN A 74 -14.76 -15.91 6.15
C ASN A 74 -15.55 -14.63 6.47
N THR A 75 -15.21 -13.50 5.86
CA THR A 75 -15.89 -12.21 6.11
C THR A 75 -16.64 -11.72 4.88
N GLY A 76 -17.45 -10.66 5.06
CA GLY A 76 -18.16 -9.98 3.98
C GLY A 76 -17.50 -8.65 3.59
N ILE A 77 -18.01 -8.03 2.53
CA ILE A 77 -17.66 -6.63 2.19
C ILE A 77 -18.62 -5.71 2.95
N GLU A 78 -18.08 -4.81 3.77
CA GLU A 78 -18.84 -3.75 4.44
C GLU A 78 -18.99 -2.53 3.53
N ASP A 79 -17.88 -2.01 3.00
CA ASP A 79 -17.86 -0.87 2.09
C ASP A 79 -16.70 -0.97 1.09
N PHE A 80 -16.74 -0.17 0.02
CA PHE A 80 -15.64 -0.06 -0.93
C PHE A 80 -15.69 1.24 -1.74
N ASP A 81 -14.52 1.78 -2.05
CA ASP A 81 -14.35 2.97 -2.90
C ASP A 81 -13.30 2.73 -4.00
N HIS A 82 -13.43 3.42 -5.13
CA HIS A 82 -12.50 3.32 -6.25
C HIS A 82 -12.01 4.69 -6.69
N LYS A 83 -10.73 4.95 -6.43
CA LYS A 83 -10.07 6.20 -6.79
C LYS A 83 -8.89 5.94 -7.73
N GLY A 84 -9.01 6.46 -8.95
CA GLY A 84 -8.01 6.25 -10.00
C GLY A 84 -7.95 4.78 -10.44
N GLN A 85 -6.92 4.06 -10.00
CA GLN A 85 -6.75 2.62 -10.22
C GLN A 85 -6.57 1.84 -8.90
N VAL A 86 -6.98 2.44 -7.78
CA VAL A 86 -6.94 1.80 -6.46
C VAL A 86 -8.37 1.56 -6.02
N LEU A 87 -8.67 0.30 -5.70
CA LEU A 87 -9.90 -0.10 -5.04
C LEU A 87 -9.60 -0.30 -3.56
N GLU A 88 -10.22 0.49 -2.68
CA GLU A 88 -10.21 0.28 -1.24
C GLU A 88 -11.45 -0.55 -0.86
N VAL A 89 -11.27 -1.62 -0.07
CA VAL A 89 -12.37 -2.48 0.40
C VAL A 89 -12.25 -2.61 1.91
N THR A 90 -13.32 -2.26 2.61
CA THR A 90 -13.49 -2.51 4.05
C THR A 90 -14.33 -3.77 4.21
N PHE A 91 -13.82 -4.70 5.00
CA PHE A 91 -14.45 -5.98 5.30
C PHE A 91 -15.20 -5.90 6.64
N THR A 92 -16.16 -6.79 6.83
CA THR A 92 -17.02 -6.79 8.03
C THR A 92 -16.28 -7.15 9.33
N ASP A 93 -15.02 -7.59 9.26
CA ASP A 93 -14.14 -7.77 10.41
C ASP A 93 -13.42 -6.46 10.82
N GLY A 94 -13.73 -5.35 10.14
CA GLY A 94 -13.11 -4.05 10.35
C GLY A 94 -11.81 -3.83 9.58
N SER A 95 -11.27 -4.87 8.92
CA SER A 95 -10.04 -4.74 8.15
C SER A 95 -10.29 -4.05 6.80
N THR A 96 -9.33 -3.24 6.36
CA THR A 96 -9.39 -2.51 5.10
C THR A 96 -8.16 -2.81 4.25
N TYR A 97 -8.38 -3.12 2.98
CA TYR A 97 -7.34 -3.43 2.01
C TYR A 97 -7.42 -2.56 0.76
N GLU A 98 -6.26 -2.15 0.25
CA GLU A 98 -6.13 -1.47 -1.04
C GLU A 98 -5.67 -2.45 -2.10
N TYR A 99 -6.34 -2.44 -3.26
CA TYR A 99 -6.02 -3.24 -4.44
C TYR A 99 -5.59 -2.32 -5.60
N PHE A 100 -4.35 -2.44 -6.02
CA PHE A 100 -3.72 -1.59 -7.03
C PHE A 100 -3.88 -2.14 -8.43
N GLY A 101 -4.13 -1.24 -9.39
CA GLY A 101 -4.28 -1.58 -10.81
C GLY A 101 -5.70 -1.98 -11.20
N VAL A 102 -6.67 -1.92 -10.27
CA VAL A 102 -8.07 -2.22 -10.57
C VAL A 102 -8.61 -1.15 -11.49
N GLN A 103 -8.94 -1.53 -12.72
CA GLN A 103 -9.43 -0.57 -13.72
C GLN A 103 -10.93 -0.31 -13.56
N LYS A 104 -11.38 0.87 -14.01
CA LYS A 104 -12.80 1.28 -13.98
C LYS A 104 -13.78 0.23 -14.53
N PRO A 105 -13.49 -0.53 -15.62
CA PRO A 105 -14.39 -1.59 -16.08
C PRO A 105 -14.56 -2.74 -15.08
N VAL A 106 -13.50 -3.12 -14.37
CA VAL A 106 -13.55 -4.17 -13.34
C VAL A 106 -14.35 -3.68 -12.14
N PHE A 107 -14.12 -2.43 -11.72
CA PHE A 107 -14.89 -1.79 -10.67
C PHE A 107 -16.39 -1.71 -11.00
N ARG A 108 -16.76 -1.31 -12.22
CA ARG A 108 -18.16 -1.30 -12.67
C ARG A 108 -18.81 -2.69 -12.63
N LYS A 109 -18.04 -3.75 -12.93
CA LYS A 109 -18.53 -5.13 -12.79
C LYS A 109 -18.72 -5.52 -11.32
N LEU A 110 -17.83 -5.10 -10.42
CA LEU A 110 -17.98 -5.31 -8.98
C LEU A 110 -19.27 -4.66 -8.45
N VAL A 111 -19.51 -3.39 -8.76
CA VAL A 111 -20.69 -2.63 -8.30
C VAL A 111 -22.00 -3.31 -8.73
N ASN A 112 -22.04 -3.78 -9.98
CA ASN A 112 -23.23 -4.39 -10.60
C ASN A 112 -23.35 -5.91 -10.38
N ALA A 113 -22.41 -6.55 -9.66
CA ALA A 113 -22.47 -7.98 -9.44
C ALA A 113 -23.60 -8.35 -8.46
N ASP A 114 -24.36 -9.41 -8.78
CA ASP A 114 -25.40 -9.96 -7.89
C ASP A 114 -24.86 -10.31 -6.50
N ASN A 115 -23.61 -10.79 -6.46
CA ASN A 115 -22.88 -11.02 -5.23
C ASN A 115 -21.47 -10.41 -5.35
N ARG A 116 -21.32 -9.22 -4.77
CA ARG A 116 -20.08 -8.42 -4.80
C ARG A 116 -18.90 -9.16 -4.16
N TYR A 117 -19.12 -9.85 -3.04
CA TYR A 117 -18.09 -10.63 -2.36
C TYR A 117 -17.57 -11.77 -3.23
N ARG A 118 -18.47 -12.57 -3.81
CA ARG A 118 -18.10 -13.67 -4.74
C ARG A 118 -17.38 -13.14 -5.98
N PHE A 119 -17.78 -11.98 -6.49
CA PHE A 119 -17.07 -11.32 -7.58
C PHE A 119 -15.65 -10.92 -7.15
N GLY A 120 -15.51 -10.25 -6.01
CA GLY A 120 -14.22 -9.83 -5.43
C GLY A 120 -13.27 -11.01 -5.23
N LYS A 121 -13.74 -12.09 -4.60
CA LYS A 121 -12.94 -13.29 -4.35
C LYS A 121 -12.41 -13.97 -5.61
N ARG A 122 -13.18 -13.95 -6.70
CA ARG A 122 -12.79 -14.60 -7.98
C ARG A 122 -11.92 -13.73 -8.86
N ASN A 123 -12.15 -12.42 -8.83
CA ASN A 123 -11.60 -11.51 -9.84
C ASN A 123 -10.56 -10.55 -9.27
N ILE A 124 -10.59 -10.25 -7.97
CA ILE A 124 -9.84 -9.14 -7.37
C ILE A 124 -8.86 -9.62 -6.29
N PHE A 125 -9.36 -10.26 -5.22
CA PHE A 125 -8.62 -10.39 -3.96
C PHE A 125 -7.26 -11.10 -4.07
N SER A 126 -7.13 -12.09 -4.96
CA SER A 126 -5.88 -12.81 -5.20
C SER A 126 -5.19 -12.45 -6.53
N ASN A 127 -5.79 -11.57 -7.35
CA ASN A 127 -5.32 -11.28 -8.71
C ASN A 127 -4.63 -9.93 -8.85
N TYR A 128 -4.79 -9.04 -7.86
CA TYR A 128 -4.19 -7.71 -7.88
C TYR A 128 -3.12 -7.58 -6.79
N LEU A 129 -2.17 -6.69 -7.00
CA LEU A 129 -1.28 -6.24 -5.95
C LEU A 129 -2.13 -5.60 -4.86
N TYR A 130 -1.99 -6.04 -3.62
CA TYR A 130 -2.74 -5.51 -2.49
C TYR A 130 -1.84 -5.23 -1.29
N ARG A 131 -2.35 -4.40 -0.36
CA ARG A 131 -1.81 -4.19 0.99
C ARG A 131 -2.93 -3.88 1.99
N LYS A 132 -2.67 -4.07 3.29
CA LYS A 132 -3.53 -3.56 4.36
C LYS A 132 -3.46 -2.03 4.36
N SER A 133 -4.59 -1.35 4.47
CA SER A 133 -4.66 0.12 4.42
C SER A 133 -3.93 0.74 5.60
N LYS A 134 -3.32 1.92 5.41
CA LYS A 134 -2.56 2.62 6.46
C LYS A 134 -3.42 2.94 7.69
N LYS A 135 -4.72 3.18 7.50
CA LYS A 135 -5.67 3.48 8.60
C LYS A 135 -5.71 2.39 9.67
N ASP A 136 -5.45 1.13 9.29
CA ASP A 136 -5.45 0.00 10.21
C ASP A 136 -4.05 -0.35 10.72
N GLN A 137 -2.98 0.11 10.05
CA GLN A 137 -1.60 -0.16 10.49
C GLN A 137 -1.18 0.71 11.68
N ASP A 138 -1.83 1.86 11.87
CA ASP A 138 -1.55 2.76 12.99
C ASP A 138 -2.26 2.32 14.28
N GLN A 139 -3.27 1.44 14.21
CA GLN A 139 -3.98 0.92 15.39
C GLN A 139 -3.24 -0.25 16.06
N ASP A 140 -2.38 -0.96 15.33
CA ASP A 140 -1.58 -2.09 15.84
C ASP A 140 -0.25 -1.65 16.49
N GLN A 141 0.01 -0.34 16.59
CA GLN A 141 1.23 0.25 17.18
C GLN A 141 0.96 1.19 18.39
N ALA A 142 -0.27 1.18 18.93
CA ALA A 142 -0.67 1.97 20.10
C ALA A 142 -0.80 1.11 21.38
#